data_AF-A0A2E8KJH3-F1
#
_entry.id   AF-A0A2E8KJH3-F1
#
_cell.length_a   1.000
_cell.length_b   1.000
_cell.length_c   1.000
_cell.angle_alpha   90.00
_cell.angle_beta   90.00
_cell.angle_gamma   90.00
#
_symmetry.space_group_name_H-M   'P 1'
#
loop_
_entity.id
_entity.type
_entity.pdbx_description
1 polymer ?
#
loop_
_entity_poly.entity_id
_entity_poly.type
_entity_poly.pdbx_seq_one_letter_code
_entity_poly.pdbx_strand_id
1 'polypeptide(L)' 'MRILLLILIYFIFCPLAGHYLGLLMIQMALSGSAASLITMYAVRIVAMILSYVILGPLLKSLFVPRRN' A
#
# COMPACT_ATOMS: atom_id res chain seq x y z
N MET A 1 1.21 21.69 -2.38
CA MET A 1 -0.01 21.05 -2.92
C MET A 1 0.20 19.56 -3.25
N ARG A 2 1.14 19.17 -4.14
CA ARG A 2 1.33 17.76 -4.55
C ARG A 2 1.80 16.79 -3.44
N ILE A 3 2.67 17.25 -2.55
CA ILE A 3 3.17 16.45 -1.40
C ILE A 3 2.05 16.18 -0.38
N LEU A 4 1.18 17.16 -0.13
CA LEU A 4 0.03 17.01 0.76
C LEU A 4 -0.94 15.94 0.22
N LEU A 5 -1.16 15.92 -1.09
CA LEU A 5 -2.03 14.95 -1.76
C LEU A 5 -1.45 13.53 -1.68
N LEU A 6 -0.12 13.38 -1.76
CA LEU A 6 0.58 12.12 -1.56
C LEU A 6 0.45 11.57 -0.14
N ILE A 7 0.64 12.43 0.85
CA ILE A 7 0.45 12.08 2.25
C ILE A 7 -0.99 11.62 2.45
N LEU A 8 -1.96 12.32 1.89
CA LEU A 8 -3.37 11.97 1.97
C LEU A 8 -3.68 10.61 1.32
N ILE A 9 -3.15 10.34 0.13
CA ILE A 9 -3.30 9.05 -0.56
C ILE A 9 -2.69 7.93 0.28
N TYR A 10 -1.45 8.10 0.76
CA TYR A 10 -0.79 7.09 1.59
C TYR A 10 -1.56 6.83 2.90
N PHE A 11 -2.05 7.90 3.54
CA PHE A 11 -2.81 7.82 4.79
C PHE A 11 -4.17 7.14 4.62
N ILE A 12 -4.74 7.11 3.40
CA ILE A 12 -5.99 6.41 3.11
C ILE A 12 -5.71 4.95 2.72
N PHE A 13 -4.76 4.71 1.81
CA PHE A 13 -4.49 3.36 1.30
C PHE A 13 -3.84 2.44 2.33
N CYS A 14 -2.97 2.96 3.20
CA CYS A 14 -2.28 2.18 4.22
C CYS A 14 -3.23 1.53 5.25
N PRO A 15 -4.13 2.27 5.93
CA PRO A 15 -5.09 1.65 6.86
C PRO A 15 -6.13 0.80 6.13
N LEU A 16 -6.50 1.14 4.89
CA LEU A 16 -7.44 0.34 4.10
C LEU A 16 -6.86 -1.05 3.79
N ALA A 17 -5.61 -1.12 3.31
CA ALA A 17 -4.92 -2.39 3.08
C ALA A 17 -4.74 -3.19 4.39
N GLY A 18 -4.40 -2.51 5.49
CA GLY A 18 -4.31 -3.13 6.81
C GLY A 18 -5.65 -3.69 7.31
N HIS A 19 -6.75 -2.99 7.04
CA HIS A 19 -8.10 -3.42 7.41
C HIS A 19 -8.53 -4.68 6.66
N TYR A 20 -8.33 -4.73 5.34
CA TYR A 20 -8.61 -5.93 4.54
C TYR A 20 -7.74 -7.12 4.95
N LEU A 21 -6.45 -6.90 5.25
CA LEU A 21 -5.58 -7.93 5.81
C LEU A 21 -6.09 -8.45 7.15
N GLY A 22 -6.51 -7.56 8.05
CA GLY A 22 -7.07 -7.92 9.35
C GLY A 22 -8.33 -8.76 9.23
N LEU A 23 -9.27 -8.35 8.36
CA LEU A 23 -10.49 -9.11 8.08
C LEU A 23 -10.18 -10.49 7.49
N LEU A 24 -9.21 -10.58 6.58
CA LEU A 24 -8.81 -11.84 5.96
C LEU A 24 -8.16 -12.79 6.97
N MET A 25 -7.34 -12.26 7.89
CA MET A 25 -6.77 -13.04 8.99
C MET A 25 -7.85 -13.52 9.98
N ILE A 26 -8.84 -12.67 10.30
CA ILE A 26 -9.97 -13.03 11.15
C ILE A 26 -10.82 -14.12 10.49
N GLN A 27 -11.09 -14.01 9.18
CA GLN A 27 -11.81 -15.03 8.42
C GLN A 27 -11.05 -16.36 8.36
N MET A 28 -9.72 -16.33 8.19
CA MET A 28 -8.87 -17.52 8.25
C MET A 28 -8.92 -18.18 9.64
N ALA A 29 -8.85 -17.38 10.70
CA ALA A 29 -8.96 -17.87 12.08
C ALA A 29 -10.35 -18.49 12.38
N LEU A 30 -11.43 -17.87 11.90
CA LEU A 30 -12.81 -18.36 12.07
C LEU A 30 -13.11 -19.61 11.24
N SER A 31 -12.43 -19.78 10.10
CA SER A 31 -12.58 -20.96 9.23
C SER A 31 -11.69 -22.15 9.64
N GLY A 32 -10.90 -22.00 10.71
CA GLY A 32 -9.96 -23.02 11.18
C GLY A 32 -8.81 -23.30 10.21
N SER A 33 -8.64 -22.45 9.18
CA SER A 33 -7.60 -22.59 8.17
C SER A 33 -6.33 -21.86 8.62
N ALA A 34 -5.17 -22.47 8.40
CA ALA A 34 -3.91 -21.82 8.72
C ALA A 34 -3.77 -20.55 7.89
N ALA A 35 -3.58 -19.40 8.56
CA ALA A 35 -3.33 -18.14 7.89
C ALA A 35 -2.11 -18.30 6.96
N SER A 36 -2.36 -18.30 5.66
CA SER A 36 -1.31 -18.57 4.68
C SER A 36 -0.29 -17.44 4.70
N LEU A 37 0.90 -17.70 5.20
CA LEU A 37 2.04 -16.76 5.19
C LEU A 37 2.23 -16.15 3.80
N ILE A 38 1.98 -16.94 2.75
CA ILE A 38 2.02 -16.52 1.34
C ILE A 38 1.04 -15.38 1.07
N THR A 39 -0.22 -15.47 1.53
CA THR A 39 -1.20 -14.37 1.36
C THR A 39 -0.79 -13.11 2.11
N MET A 40 -0.19 -13.27 3.29
CA MET A 40 0.28 -12.14 4.09
C MET A 40 1.44 -11.41 3.41
N TYR A 41 2.43 -12.17 2.90
CA TYR A 41 3.54 -11.61 2.12
C TYR A 41 3.08 -11.02 0.78
N ALA A 42 2.14 -11.67 0.09
CA ALA A 42 1.61 -11.18 -1.18
C ALA A 42 0.96 -9.79 -1.02
N VAL A 43 0.11 -9.60 -0.01
CA VAL A 43 -0.51 -8.28 0.22
C VAL A 43 0.53 -7.23 0.61
N ARG A 44 1.53 -7.59 1.41
CA ARG A 44 2.64 -6.67 1.77
C ARG A 44 3.46 -6.26 0.54
N ILE A 45 3.80 -7.20 -0.34
CA ILE A 45 4.53 -6.93 -1.58
C ILE A 45 3.68 -6.07 -2.52
N VAL A 46 2.40 -6.38 -2.71
CA VAL A 46 1.49 -5.57 -3.52
C VAL A 46 1.38 -4.16 -2.97
N ALA A 47 1.23 -3.98 -1.66
CA ALA A 47 1.19 -2.66 -1.03
C ALA A 47 2.51 -1.88 -1.20
N MET A 48 3.65 -2.56 -1.10
CA MET A 48 4.98 -1.96 -1.31
C MET A 48 5.17 -1.53 -2.77
N ILE A 49 4.78 -2.37 -3.73
CA ILE A 49 4.83 -2.06 -5.17
C ILE A 49 3.90 -0.90 -5.49
N LEU A 50 2.67 -0.92 -5.00
CA LEU A 50 1.70 0.15 -5.23
C LEU A 50 2.22 1.49 -4.68
N SER A 51 2.82 1.46 -3.49
CA SER A 51 3.48 2.62 -2.90
C SER A 51 4.64 3.12 -3.76
N TYR A 52 5.49 2.22 -4.27
CA TYR A 52 6.61 2.57 -5.15
C TYR A 52 6.16 3.12 -6.52
N VAL A 53 5.10 2.55 -7.11
CA VAL A 53 4.54 2.99 -8.39
C VAL A 53 3.89 4.36 -8.27
N ILE A 54 3.35 4.71 -7.11
CA ILE A 54 2.79 6.03 -6.86
C ILE A 54 3.90 7.02 -6.50
N LEU A 55 4.80 6.69 -5.56
CA LEU A 55 5.87 7.58 -5.14
C LEU A 55 6.94 7.80 -6.22
N GLY A 56 7.29 6.78 -7.00
CA GLY A 56 8.41 6.85 -7.98
C GLY A 56 8.24 7.92 -9.06
N PRO A 57 7.13 7.93 -9.81
CA PRO A 57 6.84 8.97 -10.80
C PRO A 57 6.70 10.36 -10.17
N LEU A 58 6.20 10.42 -8.93
CA LEU A 58 6.01 11.67 -8.20
C LEU A 58 7.32 12.26 -7.68
N LEU A 59 8.22 11.43 -7.14
CA LEU A 59 9.58 11.82 -6.77
C LEU A 59 10.34 12.29 -8.02
N LYS A 60 10.23 11.56 -9.13
CA LYS A 60 10.79 11.99 -10.42
C LYS A 60 10.22 13.35 -10.86
N SER A 61 8.91 13.58 -10.69
CA SER A 61 8.29 14.87 -10.99
C SER A 61 8.66 16.00 -10.02
N LEU A 62 9.09 15.69 -8.79
CA LEU A 62 9.44 16.68 -7.76
C LEU A 62 10.92 17.06 -7.82
N PHE A 63 11.80 16.10 -8.09
CA PHE A 63 13.24 16.26 -8.07
C PHE A 63 13.86 16.56 -9.44
N VAL A 64 13.18 16.25 -10.54
CA VAL A 64 13.63 16.68 -11.87
C VAL A 64 13.00 18.05 -12.16
N PRO A 65 13.79 19.14 -12.22
CA PRO A 65 13.28 20.44 -12.60
C PRO A 65 12.78 20.33 -14.04
N ARG A 66 11.54 20.78 -14.31
CA ARG A 66 11.11 20.99 -15.69
C ARG A 66 12.01 22.06 -16.27
N ARG A 67 12.88 21.67 -17.20
CA ARG A 67 13.54 22.59 -18.12
C ARG A 67 12.43 23.20 -18.96
N ASN A 68 11.99 24.39 -18.56
CA ASN A 68 11.26 25.31 -19.44
C ASN A 68 12.29 26.03 -20.31
#